data_AF-A0A0C3B0U2-F1
#
_entry.id   AF-A0A0C3B0U2-F1
#
_cell.length_a   1.000
_cell.length_b   1.000
_cell.length_c   1.000
_cell.angle_alpha   90.00
_cell.angle_beta   90.00
_cell.angle_gamma   90.00
#
_symmetry.space_group_name_H-M   'P 1'
#
loop_
_entity.id
_entity.type
_entity.pdbx_description
1 polymer ?
#
loop_
_entity_poly.entity_id
_entity_poly.type
_entity_poly.pdbx_seq_one_letter_code
_entity_poly.pdbx_strand_id
1 'polypeptide(L)'
;AETALSAKEKRADAVPTLFQQVREWVSFYRILFAAVLSCNAVGIGFTIAHKWDGGQEHMATFALSNFMAALLARNEVFLRILHNTFLVLFSRWPPYWFRNAIAMFLLHLGGLHSGFAVSGSLWLVTATIEFFRQGSTLIHPAILGFSLFACVLVGIVCVSAYPTIRNTHHNIFENTHRLAGWTGVAIIWILVCLADSWSVAQNRFVASRLANKPDIYLAIALTVCIVIPWTTLRKVPVKSEVLSPMVILLRFKGGCRTGLFGRIS
;
A
#
# COMPACT_ATOMS: atom_id res chain seq x y z
N ALA A 1 -19.12 -11.87 -44.35
CA ALA A 1 -19.34 -12.13 -42.92
C ALA A 1 -17.99 -12.50 -42.31
N GLU A 2 -17.23 -11.50 -41.87
CA GLU A 2 -15.98 -11.73 -41.13
C GLU A 2 -16.32 -12.30 -39.77
N THR A 3 -15.91 -13.54 -39.52
CA THR A 3 -15.97 -14.17 -38.20
C THR A 3 -15.11 -13.36 -37.24
N ALA A 4 -15.76 -12.64 -36.33
CA ALA A 4 -15.08 -12.00 -35.21
C ALA A 4 -14.42 -13.09 -34.36
N LEU A 5 -13.12 -13.32 -34.60
CA LEU A 5 -12.28 -14.19 -33.78
C LEU A 5 -12.49 -13.84 -32.31
N SER A 6 -12.67 -14.86 -31.48
CA SER A 6 -12.83 -14.71 -30.04
C SER A 6 -11.63 -13.96 -29.47
N ALA A 7 -11.85 -13.09 -28.49
CA ALA A 7 -10.77 -12.34 -27.81
C ALA A 7 -9.65 -13.26 -27.27
N LYS A 8 -9.94 -14.56 -27.09
CA LYS A 8 -9.00 -15.59 -26.68
C LYS A 8 -8.07 -16.05 -27.82
N GLU A 9 -8.54 -16.09 -29.06
CA GLU A 9 -7.76 -16.51 -30.24
C GLU A 9 -6.80 -15.42 -30.71
N LYS A 10 -7.14 -14.14 -30.49
CA LYS A 10 -6.23 -13.01 -30.73
C LYS A 10 -5.14 -12.83 -29.65
N ARG A 11 -5.13 -13.68 -28.61
CA ARG A 11 -4.31 -13.56 -27.40
C ARG A 11 -3.19 -14.61 -27.32
N ALA A 12 -2.93 -15.31 -28.43
CA ALA A 12 -1.77 -16.21 -28.54
C ALA A 12 -0.50 -15.35 -28.63
N ASP A 13 -0.08 -14.79 -27.49
CA ASP A 13 1.12 -13.98 -27.39
C ASP A 13 2.34 -14.85 -27.68
N ALA A 14 3.24 -14.38 -28.54
CA ALA A 14 4.51 -15.01 -28.80
C ALA A 14 5.35 -15.10 -27.51
N VAL A 15 6.14 -16.18 -27.36
CA VAL A 15 7.03 -16.34 -26.19
C VAL A 15 7.95 -15.12 -26.09
N PRO A 16 7.96 -14.40 -24.95
CA PRO A 16 8.71 -13.16 -24.83
C PRO A 16 10.21 -13.43 -24.95
N THR A 17 10.89 -12.64 -25.76
CA THR A 17 12.35 -12.69 -25.95
C THR A 17 13.11 -12.38 -24.65
N LEU A 18 14.35 -12.85 -24.51
CA LEU A 18 15.19 -12.56 -23.34
C LEU A 18 15.30 -11.06 -23.04
N PHE A 19 15.39 -10.22 -24.07
CA PHE A 19 15.39 -8.76 -23.92
C PHE A 19 14.06 -8.22 -23.36
N GLN A 20 12.92 -8.76 -23.81
CA GLN A 20 11.61 -8.40 -23.24
C GLN A 20 11.49 -8.86 -21.79
N GLN A 21 11.96 -10.06 -21.46
CA GLN A 21 12.00 -10.55 -20.08
C GLN A 21 12.88 -9.66 -19.19
N VAL A 22 14.11 -9.34 -19.61
CA VAL A 22 15.01 -8.43 -18.87
C VAL A 22 14.39 -7.03 -18.72
N ARG A 23 13.76 -6.50 -19.78
CA ARG A 23 13.06 -5.21 -19.74
C ARG A 23 11.87 -5.21 -18.78
N GLU A 24 11.14 -6.32 -18.67
CA GLU A 24 10.07 -6.49 -17.68
C GLU A 24 10.62 -6.58 -16.24
N TRP A 25 11.79 -7.19 -16.05
CA TRP A 25 12.51 -7.24 -14.78
C TRP A 25 13.03 -5.86 -14.35
N VAL A 26 13.47 -5.03 -15.29
CA VAL A 26 13.88 -3.62 -15.07
C VAL A 26 12.69 -2.66 -15.25
N SER A 27 11.46 -3.13 -14.96
CA SER A 27 10.32 -2.21 -14.93
C SER A 27 10.48 -1.23 -13.76
N PHE A 28 10.14 0.04 -14.01
CA PHE A 28 10.25 1.09 -12.99
C PHE A 28 9.43 0.75 -11.72
N TYR A 29 8.34 -0.02 -11.89
CA TYR A 29 7.61 -0.63 -10.78
C TYR A 29 8.51 -1.45 -9.85
N ARG A 30 9.28 -2.39 -10.40
CA ARG A 30 10.13 -3.30 -9.63
C ARG A 30 11.31 -2.55 -9.00
N ILE A 31 11.82 -1.52 -9.69
CA ILE A 31 12.87 -0.64 -9.15
C ILE A 31 12.35 0.10 -7.91
N LEU A 32 11.18 0.75 -7.99
CA LEU A 32 10.58 1.44 -6.85
C LEU A 32 10.29 0.48 -5.69
N PHE A 33 9.75 -0.70 -5.98
CA PHE A 33 9.52 -1.76 -4.99
C PHE A 33 10.82 -2.15 -4.29
N ALA A 34 11.85 -2.50 -5.06
CA ALA A 34 13.13 -2.94 -4.54
C ALA A 34 13.81 -1.83 -3.72
N ALA A 35 13.77 -0.58 -4.19
CA ALA A 35 14.35 0.54 -3.46
C ALA A 35 13.72 0.70 -2.07
N VAL A 36 12.38 0.74 -1.99
CA VAL A 36 11.67 0.86 -0.70
C VAL A 36 11.95 -0.34 0.20
N LEU A 37 11.89 -1.55 -0.35
CA LEU A 37 12.10 -2.77 0.40
C LEU A 37 13.54 -2.86 0.94
N SER A 38 14.53 -2.53 0.12
CA SER A 38 15.94 -2.54 0.51
C SER A 38 16.23 -1.51 1.60
N CYS A 39 15.71 -0.29 1.49
CA CYS A 39 15.88 0.73 2.53
C CYS A 39 15.28 0.28 3.87
N ASN A 40 14.07 -0.28 3.87
CA ASN A 40 13.46 -0.81 5.09
C ASN A 40 14.18 -2.05 5.62
N ALA A 41 14.62 -2.97 4.75
CA ALA A 41 15.34 -4.18 5.14
C ALA A 41 16.67 -3.84 5.85
N VAL A 42 17.37 -2.81 5.38
CA VAL A 42 18.57 -2.29 6.07
C VAL A 42 18.21 -1.77 7.47
N GLY A 43 17.16 -0.96 7.59
CA GLY A 43 16.68 -0.45 8.89
C GLY A 43 16.27 -1.58 9.86
N ILE A 44 15.53 -2.58 9.37
CA ILE A 44 15.16 -3.78 10.13
C ILE A 44 16.42 -4.56 10.55
N GLY A 45 17.39 -4.73 9.64
CA GLY A 45 18.65 -5.42 9.92
C GLY A 45 19.45 -4.76 11.05
N PHE A 46 19.62 -3.43 11.00
CA PHE A 46 20.27 -2.67 12.08
C PHE A 46 19.49 -2.74 13.40
N THR A 47 18.16 -2.76 13.31
CA THR A 47 17.29 -2.91 14.48
C THR A 47 17.52 -4.27 15.10
N ILE A 48 17.35 -5.38 14.38
CA ILE A 48 17.53 -6.75 14.90
C ILE A 48 18.95 -6.97 15.44
N ALA A 49 19.98 -6.33 14.85
CA ALA A 49 21.35 -6.39 15.34
C ALA A 49 21.60 -5.55 16.62
N HIS A 50 20.57 -4.90 17.17
CA HIS A 50 20.65 -3.96 18.30
C HIS A 50 21.69 -2.86 18.06
N LYS A 51 21.79 -2.36 16.82
CA LYS A 51 22.69 -1.28 16.41
C LYS A 51 21.98 0.05 16.17
N TRP A 52 20.66 0.09 16.33
CA TRP A 52 19.86 1.29 16.14
C TRP A 52 18.75 1.39 17.19
N ASP A 53 18.97 2.24 18.19
CA ASP A 53 18.04 2.42 19.32
C ASP A 53 16.70 3.00 18.86
N GLY A 54 16.71 3.97 17.94
CA GLY A 54 15.47 4.51 17.37
C GLY A 54 14.65 3.43 16.62
N GLY A 55 15.31 2.44 16.02
CA GLY A 55 14.67 1.26 15.44
C GLY A 55 13.96 0.43 16.49
N GLN A 56 14.61 0.21 17.64
CA GLN A 56 14.08 -0.57 18.75
C GLN A 56 12.87 0.11 19.42
N GLU A 57 12.94 1.41 19.63
CA GLU A 57 11.88 2.18 20.32
C GLU A 57 10.64 2.40 19.45
N HIS A 58 10.78 2.39 18.12
CA HIS A 58 9.73 2.83 17.20
C HIS A 58 9.33 1.81 16.14
N MET A 59 9.60 0.50 16.34
CA MET A 59 9.26 -0.55 15.38
C MET A 59 7.79 -0.50 14.93
N ALA A 60 6.85 -0.35 15.88
CA ALA A 60 5.42 -0.28 15.59
C ALA A 60 5.05 0.98 14.79
N THR A 61 5.66 2.12 15.12
CA THR A 61 5.49 3.38 14.39
C THR A 61 6.04 3.27 12.96
N PHE A 62 7.16 2.57 12.75
CA PHE A 62 7.69 2.29 11.41
C PHE A 62 6.77 1.39 10.59
N ALA A 63 6.17 0.37 11.21
CA ALA A 63 5.15 -0.46 10.56
C ALA A 63 3.95 0.39 10.11
N LEU A 64 3.40 1.19 11.02
CA LEU A 64 2.24 2.06 10.75
C LEU A 64 2.55 3.11 9.68
N SER A 65 3.75 3.71 9.72
CA SER A 65 4.22 4.68 8.72
C SER A 65 4.35 4.06 7.33
N ASN A 66 4.86 2.84 7.24
CA ASN A 66 4.91 2.09 5.99
C ASN A 66 3.51 1.81 5.45
N PHE A 67 2.56 1.35 6.28
CA PHE A 67 1.17 1.16 5.83
C PHE A 67 0.51 2.46 5.38
N MET A 68 0.77 3.58 6.06
CA MET A 68 0.31 4.89 5.63
C MET A 68 0.89 5.28 4.26
N ALA A 69 2.20 5.12 4.05
CA ALA A 69 2.83 5.39 2.77
C ALA A 69 2.29 4.48 1.64
N ALA A 70 2.04 3.20 1.94
CA ALA A 70 1.42 2.26 1.01
C ALA A 70 0.02 2.72 0.61
N LEU A 71 -0.78 3.20 1.58
CA LEU A 71 -2.12 3.73 1.34
C LEU A 71 -2.09 5.00 0.48
N LEU A 72 -1.20 5.95 0.78
CA LEU A 72 -1.06 7.19 0.02
C LEU A 72 -0.72 6.92 -1.45
N ALA A 73 0.16 5.96 -1.73
CA ALA A 73 0.50 5.55 -3.09
C ALA A 73 -0.69 5.04 -3.93
N ARG A 74 -1.85 4.77 -3.30
CA ARG A 74 -3.11 4.36 -3.94
C ARG A 74 -4.30 5.27 -3.62
N ASN A 75 -4.11 6.37 -2.91
CA ASN A 75 -5.20 7.27 -2.52
C ASN A 75 -5.48 8.31 -3.62
N GLU A 76 -6.73 8.41 -4.07
CA GLU A 76 -7.12 9.26 -5.21
C GLU A 76 -6.91 10.76 -4.97
N VAL A 77 -7.12 11.24 -3.74
CA VAL A 77 -6.93 12.65 -3.38
C VAL A 77 -5.44 12.97 -3.34
N PHE A 78 -4.65 12.12 -2.67
CA PHE A 78 -3.21 12.27 -2.63
C PHE A 78 -2.60 12.23 -4.03
N LEU A 79 -2.95 11.23 -4.83
CA LEU A 79 -2.45 11.10 -6.20
C LEU A 79 -2.85 12.28 -7.07
N ARG A 80 -4.07 12.81 -6.92
CA ARG A 80 -4.50 14.03 -7.63
C ARG A 80 -3.65 15.24 -7.24
N ILE A 81 -3.42 15.45 -5.95
CA ILE A 81 -2.57 16.54 -5.46
C ILE A 81 -1.16 16.36 -6.00
N LEU A 82 -0.59 15.15 -5.88
CA LEU A 82 0.75 14.83 -6.36
C LEU A 82 0.92 15.13 -7.85
N HIS A 83 0.00 14.63 -8.70
CA HIS A 83 0.03 14.90 -10.13
C HIS A 83 -0.08 16.40 -10.43
N ASN A 84 -1.00 17.10 -9.77
CA ASN A 84 -1.19 18.53 -9.97
C ASN A 84 0.07 19.32 -9.56
N THR A 85 0.70 18.97 -8.43
CA THR A 85 1.95 19.58 -7.97
C THR A 85 3.07 19.40 -8.99
N PHE A 86 3.27 18.17 -9.50
CA PHE A 86 4.28 17.93 -10.53
C PHE A 86 3.99 18.70 -11.83
N LEU A 87 2.73 18.75 -12.25
CA LEU A 87 2.34 19.50 -13.46
C LEU A 87 2.58 21.02 -13.28
N VAL A 88 2.21 21.60 -12.14
CA VAL A 88 2.40 23.03 -11.88
C VAL A 88 3.88 23.38 -11.81
N LEU A 89 4.67 22.61 -11.06
CA LEU A 89 6.09 22.89 -10.84
C LEU A 89 6.95 22.65 -12.09
N PHE A 90 6.63 21.62 -12.88
CA PHE A 90 7.54 21.09 -13.91
C PHE A 90 6.98 21.10 -15.33
N SER A 91 5.88 21.82 -15.60
CA SER A 91 5.29 21.87 -16.95
C SER A 91 6.14 22.61 -17.98
N ARG A 92 6.81 23.70 -17.60
CA ARG A 92 7.37 24.67 -18.57
C ARG A 92 8.88 24.61 -18.77
N TRP A 93 9.65 24.50 -17.69
CA TRP A 93 11.10 24.71 -17.71
C TRP A 93 11.97 23.45 -17.78
N PRO A 94 11.59 22.28 -17.23
CA PRO A 94 12.54 21.18 -17.17
C PRO A 94 12.70 20.47 -18.53
N PRO A 95 13.89 19.89 -18.78
CA PRO A 95 14.16 19.12 -19.98
C PRO A 95 13.14 18.00 -20.23
N TYR A 96 12.98 17.61 -21.49
CA TYR A 96 12.03 16.56 -21.88
C TYR A 96 12.27 15.23 -21.14
N TRP A 97 13.53 14.81 -20.99
CA TRP A 97 13.88 13.57 -20.29
C TRP A 97 13.41 13.57 -18.82
N PHE A 98 13.44 14.73 -18.15
CA PHE A 98 13.01 14.87 -16.76
C PHE A 98 11.49 14.78 -16.64
N ARG A 99 10.75 15.44 -17.55
CA ARG A 99 9.29 15.32 -17.62
C ARG A 99 8.85 13.88 -17.90
N ASN A 100 9.58 13.18 -18.76
CA ASN A 100 9.34 11.75 -19.01
C ASN A 100 9.61 10.90 -17.75
N ALA A 101 10.69 11.19 -17.02
CA ALA A 101 10.99 10.49 -15.76
C ALA A 101 9.87 10.69 -14.71
N ILE A 102 9.33 11.91 -14.56
CA ILE A 102 8.17 12.18 -13.70
C ILE A 102 6.96 11.35 -14.14
N ALA A 103 6.63 11.36 -15.44
CA ALA A 103 5.51 10.57 -15.95
C ALA A 103 5.71 9.07 -15.69
N MET A 104 6.91 8.54 -15.94
CA MET A 104 7.27 7.16 -15.62
C MET A 104 7.10 6.86 -14.13
N PHE A 105 7.53 7.75 -13.25
CA PHE A 105 7.36 7.59 -11.80
C PHE A 105 5.88 7.53 -11.41
N LEU A 106 5.09 8.50 -11.86
CA LEU A 106 3.66 8.59 -11.55
C LEU A 106 2.86 7.37 -12.04
N LEU A 107 3.21 6.82 -13.21
CA LEU A 107 2.57 5.62 -13.77
C LEU A 107 2.89 4.34 -12.99
N HIS A 108 4.00 4.29 -12.27
CA HIS A 108 4.51 3.08 -11.61
C HIS A 108 4.48 3.18 -10.08
N LEU A 109 3.72 4.12 -9.50
CA LEU A 109 3.51 4.26 -8.04
C LEU A 109 2.99 2.98 -7.36
N GLY A 110 2.46 2.04 -8.15
CA GLY A 110 2.15 0.70 -7.65
C GLY A 110 3.35 -0.03 -7.04
N GLY A 111 4.56 0.23 -7.51
CA GLY A 111 5.79 -0.33 -6.95
C GLY A 111 6.03 0.17 -5.52
N LEU A 112 5.81 1.46 -5.27
CA LEU A 112 5.87 2.04 -3.93
C LEU A 112 4.82 1.42 -3.02
N HIS A 113 3.57 1.32 -3.48
CA HIS A 113 2.49 0.70 -2.71
C HIS A 113 2.88 -0.70 -2.23
N SER A 114 3.34 -1.57 -3.12
CA SER A 114 3.75 -2.92 -2.76
C SER A 114 5.01 -2.93 -1.88
N GLY A 115 5.98 -2.06 -2.14
CA GLY A 115 7.22 -1.98 -1.36
C GLY A 115 6.96 -1.58 0.08
N PHE A 116 6.15 -0.53 0.28
CA PHE A 116 5.73 -0.06 1.60
C PHE A 116 4.80 -1.07 2.29
N ALA A 117 3.88 -1.73 1.56
CA ALA A 117 3.00 -2.73 2.15
C ALA A 117 3.80 -3.92 2.71
N VAL A 118 4.72 -4.49 1.93
CA VAL A 118 5.57 -5.60 2.39
C VAL A 118 6.51 -5.15 3.50
N SER A 119 7.11 -3.96 3.39
CA SER A 119 7.98 -3.42 4.44
C SER A 119 7.24 -3.19 5.75
N GLY A 120 6.01 -2.67 5.70
CA GLY A 120 5.14 -2.52 6.87
C GLY A 120 4.80 -3.85 7.52
N SER A 121 4.51 -4.88 6.71
CA SER A 121 4.32 -6.25 7.21
C SER A 121 5.55 -6.79 7.92
N LEU A 122 6.75 -6.57 7.36
CA LEU A 122 8.01 -7.02 7.97
C LEU A 122 8.28 -6.31 9.30
N TRP A 123 8.13 -4.98 9.35
CA TRP A 123 8.25 -4.22 10.60
C TRP A 123 7.23 -4.67 11.65
N LEU A 124 5.99 -4.96 11.25
CA LEU A 124 4.97 -5.49 12.16
C LEU A 124 5.35 -6.86 12.74
N VAL A 125 5.90 -7.75 11.91
CA VAL A 125 6.43 -9.05 12.36
C VAL A 125 7.60 -8.85 13.31
N THR A 126 8.55 -7.99 12.98
CA THR A 126 9.70 -7.68 13.85
C THR A 126 9.25 -7.13 15.20
N ALA A 127 8.32 -6.16 15.21
CA ALA A 127 7.74 -5.62 16.45
C ALA A 127 7.04 -6.70 17.27
N THR A 128 6.27 -7.57 16.61
CA THR A 128 5.54 -8.66 17.28
C THR A 128 6.51 -9.66 17.91
N ILE A 129 7.57 -10.05 17.20
CA ILE A 129 8.62 -10.94 17.73
C ILE A 129 9.28 -10.31 18.95
N GLU A 130 9.59 -9.01 18.90
CA GLU A 130 10.21 -8.31 20.03
C GLU A 130 9.27 -8.24 21.24
N PHE A 131 7.97 -8.00 21.02
CA PHE A 131 6.99 -8.07 22.11
C PHE A 131 6.96 -9.46 22.77
N PHE A 132 7.05 -10.54 21.97
CA PHE A 132 7.16 -11.90 22.51
C PHE A 132 8.46 -12.13 23.29
N ARG A 133 9.59 -11.57 22.84
CA ARG A 133 10.89 -11.66 23.54
C ARG A 133 10.88 -10.95 24.88
N GLN A 134 10.24 -9.78 24.97
CA GLN A 134 10.10 -9.02 26.22
C GLN A 134 9.20 -9.74 27.23
N GLY A 135 8.29 -10.58 26.73
CA GLY A 135 7.44 -11.45 27.54
C GLY A 135 6.29 -10.72 28.23
N SER A 136 5.45 -11.50 28.92
CA SER A 136 4.22 -11.03 29.57
C SER A 136 4.44 -10.15 30.80
N THR A 137 5.69 -10.06 31.27
CA THR A 137 6.07 -9.19 32.40
C THR A 137 6.18 -7.73 31.99
N LEU A 138 6.55 -7.45 30.74
CA LEU A 138 6.67 -6.09 30.20
C LEU A 138 5.51 -5.75 29.27
N ILE A 139 5.05 -6.70 28.47
CA ILE A 139 3.98 -6.47 27.50
C ILE A 139 2.69 -7.16 27.94
N HIS A 140 1.59 -6.41 27.98
CA HIS A 140 0.29 -6.97 28.31
C HIS A 140 -0.14 -8.03 27.26
N PRO A 141 -0.68 -9.19 27.66
CA PRO A 141 -1.10 -10.25 26.74
C PRO A 141 -2.07 -9.82 25.63
N ALA A 142 -2.91 -8.81 25.90
CA ALA A 142 -3.80 -8.25 24.87
C ALA A 142 -3.02 -7.59 23.72
N ILE A 143 -1.94 -6.85 24.01
CA ILE A 143 -1.10 -6.23 22.97
C ILE A 143 -0.46 -7.32 22.11
N LEU A 144 0.06 -8.39 22.75
CA LEU A 144 0.61 -9.55 22.03
C LEU A 144 -0.44 -10.21 21.13
N GLY A 145 -1.62 -10.49 21.67
CA GLY A 145 -2.72 -11.14 20.95
C GLY A 145 -3.16 -10.33 19.73
N PHE A 146 -3.37 -9.03 19.89
CA PHE A 146 -3.76 -8.16 18.77
C PHE A 146 -2.63 -7.96 17.75
N SER A 147 -1.36 -7.94 18.18
CA SER A 147 -0.20 -7.83 17.28
C SER A 147 -0.04 -9.09 16.43
N LEU A 148 -0.19 -10.26 17.05
CA LEU A 148 -0.20 -11.54 16.34
C LEU A 148 -1.38 -11.63 15.36
N PHE A 149 -2.57 -11.20 15.79
CA PHE A 149 -3.74 -11.19 14.93
C PHE A 149 -3.54 -10.24 13.73
N ALA A 150 -2.92 -9.07 13.94
CA ALA A 150 -2.55 -8.16 12.86
C ALA A 150 -1.57 -8.82 11.87
N CYS A 151 -0.53 -9.52 12.36
CA CYS A 151 0.41 -10.26 11.52
C CYS A 151 -0.30 -11.30 10.64
N VAL A 152 -1.20 -12.11 11.22
CA VAL A 152 -1.97 -13.13 10.49
C VAL A 152 -2.86 -12.48 9.43
N LEU A 153 -3.60 -11.44 9.81
CA LEU A 153 -4.51 -10.72 8.91
C LEU A 153 -3.76 -10.12 7.72
N VAL A 154 -2.65 -9.43 7.97
CA VAL A 154 -1.80 -8.84 6.94
C VAL A 154 -1.15 -9.93 6.08
N GLY A 155 -0.75 -11.05 6.68
CA GLY A 155 -0.24 -12.23 5.96
C GLY A 155 -1.26 -12.78 4.94
N ILE A 156 -2.52 -12.93 5.35
CA ILE A 156 -3.62 -13.34 4.45
C ILE A 156 -3.77 -12.34 3.29
N VAL A 157 -3.70 -11.04 3.58
CA VAL A 157 -3.75 -10.00 2.56
C VAL A 157 -2.56 -10.14 1.59
N CYS A 158 -1.34 -10.29 2.08
CA CYS A 158 -0.15 -10.45 1.24
C CYS A 158 -0.25 -11.70 0.33
N VAL A 159 -0.73 -12.83 0.85
CA VAL A 159 -0.95 -14.05 0.07
C VAL A 159 -2.02 -13.80 -1.00
N SER A 160 -3.16 -13.22 -0.64
CA SER A 160 -4.22 -12.92 -1.60
C SER A 160 -3.77 -11.93 -2.70
N ALA A 161 -2.85 -11.02 -2.37
CA ALA A 161 -2.30 -10.04 -3.28
C ALA A 161 -1.21 -10.59 -4.21
N TYR A 162 -0.74 -11.83 -4.00
CA TYR A 162 0.27 -12.46 -4.83
C TYR A 162 -0.20 -12.50 -6.30
N PRO A 163 0.64 -12.12 -7.29
CA PRO A 163 0.20 -11.91 -8.67
C PRO A 163 -0.57 -13.07 -9.27
N THR A 164 -0.14 -14.31 -9.02
CA THR A 164 -0.83 -15.50 -9.53
C THR A 164 -2.27 -15.59 -9.01
N ILE A 165 -2.47 -15.36 -7.71
CA ILE A 165 -3.80 -15.43 -7.08
C ILE A 165 -4.64 -14.23 -7.51
N ARG A 166 -4.10 -13.01 -7.41
CA ARG A 166 -4.82 -11.79 -7.77
C ARG A 166 -5.26 -11.76 -9.23
N ASN A 167 -4.42 -12.23 -10.16
CA ASN A 167 -4.74 -12.20 -11.59
C ASN A 167 -5.76 -13.27 -11.99
N THR A 168 -5.82 -14.40 -11.27
CA THR A 168 -6.75 -15.51 -11.57
C THR A 168 -8.04 -15.44 -10.77
N HIS A 169 -7.97 -14.95 -9.53
CA HIS A 169 -9.06 -14.89 -8.55
C HIS A 169 -9.24 -13.47 -8.03
N HIS A 170 -9.40 -12.50 -8.94
CA HIS A 170 -9.45 -11.07 -8.60
C HIS A 170 -10.48 -10.75 -7.51
N ASN A 171 -11.69 -11.31 -7.59
CA ASN A 171 -12.75 -11.07 -6.61
C ASN A 171 -12.39 -11.56 -5.20
N ILE A 172 -11.65 -12.67 -5.08
CA ILE A 172 -11.20 -13.20 -3.79
C ILE A 172 -10.19 -12.23 -3.18
N PHE A 173 -9.19 -11.82 -3.96
CA PHE A 173 -8.22 -10.81 -3.53
C PHE A 173 -8.92 -9.52 -3.07
N GLU A 174 -9.83 -9.00 -3.88
CA GLU A 174 -10.47 -7.72 -3.66
C GLU A 174 -11.36 -7.73 -2.40
N ASN A 175 -12.13 -8.79 -2.20
CA ASN A 175 -12.97 -8.96 -1.02
C ASN A 175 -12.14 -9.17 0.24
N THR A 176 -11.09 -10.00 0.15
CA THR A 176 -10.15 -10.23 1.26
C THR A 176 -9.48 -8.93 1.67
N HIS A 177 -8.94 -8.18 0.72
CA HIS A 177 -8.25 -6.92 0.98
C HIS A 177 -9.18 -5.86 1.58
N ARG A 178 -10.44 -5.76 1.12
CA ARG A 178 -11.43 -4.84 1.69
C ARG A 178 -11.79 -5.20 3.12
N LEU A 179 -12.16 -6.46 3.36
CA LEU A 179 -12.58 -6.92 4.68
C LEU A 179 -11.43 -6.80 5.68
N ALA A 180 -10.26 -7.33 5.31
CA ALA A 180 -9.06 -7.24 6.14
C ALA A 180 -8.59 -5.80 6.33
N GLY A 181 -8.78 -4.92 5.36
CA GLY A 181 -8.51 -3.49 5.49
C GLY A 181 -9.32 -2.83 6.61
N TRP A 182 -10.64 -3.03 6.62
CA TRP A 182 -11.51 -2.50 7.67
C TRP A 182 -11.21 -3.09 9.05
N THR A 183 -11.01 -4.42 9.12
CA THR A 183 -10.58 -5.08 10.35
C THR A 183 -9.23 -4.56 10.83
N GLY A 184 -8.29 -4.33 9.90
CA GLY A 184 -6.98 -3.77 10.19
C GLY A 184 -7.04 -2.37 10.80
N VAL A 185 -7.93 -1.49 10.32
CA VAL A 185 -8.17 -0.17 10.92
C VAL A 185 -8.59 -0.32 12.38
N ALA A 186 -9.55 -1.20 12.68
CA ALA A 186 -9.98 -1.44 14.05
C ALA A 186 -8.83 -1.95 14.94
N ILE A 187 -8.03 -2.88 14.44
CA ILE A 187 -6.86 -3.41 15.17
C ILE A 187 -5.81 -2.32 15.42
N ILE A 188 -5.54 -1.46 14.45
CA ILE A 188 -4.59 -0.33 14.61
C ILE A 188 -5.05 0.57 15.76
N TRP A 189 -6.33 0.96 15.79
CA TRP A 189 -6.88 1.78 16.89
C TRP A 189 -6.76 1.08 18.24
N ILE A 190 -7.07 -0.21 18.30
CA ILE A 190 -6.93 -1.01 19.53
C ILE A 190 -5.46 -1.03 19.98
N LEU A 191 -4.52 -1.36 19.10
CA LEU A 191 -3.10 -1.44 19.43
C LEU A 191 -2.53 -0.09 19.87
N VAL A 192 -2.88 0.99 19.18
CA VAL A 192 -2.44 2.36 19.52
C VAL A 192 -2.95 2.78 20.91
N CYS A 193 -4.22 2.50 21.22
CA CYS A 193 -4.79 2.79 22.54
C CYS A 193 -4.21 1.90 23.65
N LEU A 194 -4.06 0.60 23.40
CA LEU A 194 -3.52 -0.34 24.38
C LEU A 194 -2.05 -0.05 24.69
N ALA A 195 -1.23 0.21 23.67
CA ALA A 195 0.19 0.49 23.84
C ALA A 195 0.45 1.77 24.65
N ASP A 196 -0.36 2.82 24.45
CA ASP A 196 -0.21 4.07 25.21
C ASP A 196 -0.76 3.98 26.63
N SER A 197 -1.83 3.21 26.85
CA SER A 197 -2.47 3.10 28.16
C SER A 197 -1.80 2.09 29.10
N TRP A 198 -1.01 1.15 28.59
CA TRP A 198 -0.34 0.15 29.43
C TRP A 198 0.86 0.73 30.20
N SER A 199 0.81 0.69 31.53
CA SER A 199 1.94 1.07 32.39
C SER A 199 2.62 -0.15 32.97
N VAL A 200 3.85 -0.43 32.53
CA VAL A 200 4.69 -1.52 33.07
C VAL A 200 4.96 -1.33 34.55
N ALA A 201 5.31 -0.10 34.97
CA ALA A 201 5.66 0.21 36.36
C ALA A 201 4.51 -0.01 37.35
N GLN A 202 3.26 0.22 36.90
CA GLN A 202 2.07 0.04 37.74
C GLN A 202 1.32 -1.26 37.45
N ASN A 203 1.80 -2.06 36.49
CA ASN A 203 1.20 -3.29 36.00
C ASN A 203 -0.33 -3.17 35.75
N ARG A 204 -0.76 -2.03 35.19
CA ARG A 204 -2.18 -1.73 34.93
C ARG A 204 -2.33 -0.74 33.80
N PHE A 205 -3.54 -0.66 33.25
CA PHE A 205 -3.91 0.42 32.35
C PHE A 205 -4.09 1.73 33.10
N VAL A 206 -3.51 2.80 32.57
CA VAL A 206 -3.59 4.17 33.09
C VAL A 206 -4.24 5.07 32.06
N ALA A 207 -4.63 6.28 32.48
CA ALA A 207 -5.20 7.28 31.58
C ALA A 207 -4.24 7.54 30.41
N SER A 208 -4.75 7.40 29.18
CA SER A 208 -3.97 7.56 27.97
C SER A 208 -3.51 9.01 27.80
N ARG A 209 -2.29 9.20 27.29
CA ARG A 209 -1.73 10.49 26.88
C ARG A 209 -1.55 10.53 25.37
N LEU A 210 -2.53 9.93 24.69
CA LEU A 210 -2.45 9.56 23.30
C LEU A 210 -2.24 10.76 22.37
N ALA A 211 -2.77 11.94 22.75
CA ALA A 211 -2.59 13.19 22.01
C ALA A 211 -1.12 13.63 21.85
N ASN A 212 -0.21 13.14 22.69
CA ASN A 212 1.22 13.47 22.61
C ASN A 212 2.03 12.46 21.80
N LYS A 213 1.40 11.40 21.26
CA LYS A 213 2.07 10.34 20.52
C LYS A 213 1.88 10.53 19.01
N PRO A 214 2.91 10.27 18.18
CA PRO A 214 2.75 10.37 16.73
C PRO A 214 1.76 9.34 16.17
N ASP A 215 1.63 8.18 16.82
CA ASP A 215 0.81 7.05 16.35
C ASP A 215 -0.68 7.39 16.25
N ILE A 216 -1.20 8.28 17.10
CA ILE A 216 -2.62 8.70 17.02
C ILE A 216 -2.90 9.50 15.75
N TYR A 217 -1.98 10.39 15.37
CA TYR A 217 -2.13 11.22 14.20
C TYR A 217 -2.00 10.36 12.93
N LEU A 218 -1.11 9.37 12.95
CA LEU A 218 -1.02 8.36 11.88
C LEU A 218 -2.30 7.53 11.78
N ALA A 219 -2.86 7.05 12.90
CA ALA A 219 -4.10 6.28 12.91
C ALA A 219 -5.31 7.10 12.40
N ILE A 220 -5.43 8.36 12.83
CA ILE A 220 -6.46 9.30 12.35
C ILE A 220 -6.29 9.52 10.85
N ALA A 221 -5.10 9.89 10.40
CA ALA A 221 -4.86 10.21 9.00
C ALA A 221 -5.07 8.98 8.11
N LEU A 222 -4.64 7.78 8.54
CA LEU A 222 -4.90 6.52 7.85
C LEU A 222 -6.40 6.24 7.74
N THR A 223 -7.15 6.43 8.82
CA THR A 223 -8.61 6.25 8.85
C THR A 223 -9.30 7.21 7.88
N VAL A 224 -8.94 8.49 7.90
CA VAL A 224 -9.48 9.50 6.99
C VAL A 224 -9.17 9.16 5.53
N CYS A 225 -7.92 8.79 5.23
CA CYS A 225 -7.50 8.40 3.88
C CYS A 225 -8.22 7.13 3.38
N ILE A 226 -8.62 6.21 4.25
CA ILE A 226 -9.43 5.05 3.88
C ILE A 226 -10.88 5.44 3.64
N VAL A 227 -11.49 6.25 4.53
CA VAL A 227 -12.91 6.62 4.45
C VAL A 227 -13.22 7.50 3.23
N ILE A 228 -12.35 8.46 2.89
CA ILE A 228 -12.59 9.42 1.80
C ILE A 228 -12.99 8.71 0.49
N PRO A 229 -12.21 7.76 -0.06
CA PRO A 229 -12.58 7.07 -1.28
C PRO A 229 -13.89 6.28 -1.21
N TRP A 230 -14.39 5.90 -0.03
CA TRP A 230 -15.70 5.24 0.10
C TRP A 230 -16.85 6.24 -0.01
N THR A 231 -16.66 7.45 0.51
CA THR A 231 -17.67 8.52 0.45
C THR A 231 -17.81 9.14 -0.95
N THR A 232 -16.79 8.99 -1.80
CA THR A 232 -16.76 9.55 -3.16
C THR A 232 -17.15 8.53 -4.24
N LEU A 233 -17.31 7.25 -3.92
CA LEU A 233 -17.70 6.22 -4.87
C LEU A 233 -19.13 6.44 -5.38
N ARG A 234 -19.29 6.39 -6.71
CA ARG A 234 -20.58 6.51 -7.38
C ARG A 234 -20.67 5.53 -8.53
N LYS A 235 -21.85 4.94 -8.72
CA LYS A 235 -22.15 4.18 -9.93
C LYS A 235 -22.44 5.16 -11.05
N VAL A 236 -21.68 5.06 -12.14
CA VAL A 236 -21.80 5.93 -13.31
C VAL A 236 -22.02 5.04 -14.54
N PRO A 237 -22.93 5.40 -15.47
CA PRO A 237 -23.07 4.66 -16.71
C PRO A 237 -21.79 4.81 -17.56
N VAL A 238 -21.23 3.67 -17.98
CA VAL A 238 -20.02 3.59 -18.82
C VAL A 238 -20.36 2.82 -20.09
N LYS A 239 -19.96 3.35 -21.25
CA LYS A 239 -19.98 2.61 -22.52
C LYS A 239 -18.57 2.11 -22.82
N SER A 240 -18.41 0.81 -23.06
CA SER A 240 -17.13 0.20 -23.42
C SER A 240 -17.10 -0.13 -24.91
N GLU A 241 -16.01 0.20 -25.57
CA GLU A 241 -15.75 -0.09 -26.99
C GLU A 241 -14.38 -0.78 -27.10
N VAL A 242 -14.32 -1.97 -27.69
CA VAL A 242 -13.07 -2.71 -27.85
C VAL A 242 -12.40 -2.23 -29.14
N LEU A 243 -11.25 -1.57 -29.02
CA LEU A 243 -10.52 -1.04 -30.18
C LEU A 243 -9.50 -2.05 -30.73
N SER A 244 -8.89 -2.86 -29.85
CA SER A 244 -7.95 -3.91 -30.21
C SER A 244 -7.86 -4.98 -29.12
N PRO A 245 -7.14 -6.11 -29.31
CA PRO A 245 -6.94 -7.12 -28.28
C PRO A 245 -6.32 -6.59 -26.98
N MET A 246 -5.61 -5.45 -27.03
CA MET A 246 -4.91 -4.85 -25.90
C MET A 246 -5.50 -3.51 -25.46
N VAL A 247 -6.55 -3.01 -26.13
CA VAL A 247 -7.09 -1.66 -25.88
C VAL A 247 -8.62 -1.68 -25.83
N ILE A 248 -9.15 -1.21 -24.71
CA ILE A 248 -10.58 -0.96 -24.49
C ILE A 248 -10.75 0.53 -24.20
N LEU A 249 -11.66 1.17 -24.94
CA LEU A 249 -12.06 2.55 -24.72
C LEU A 249 -13.29 2.58 -23.81
N LEU A 250 -13.17 3.28 -22.68
CA LEU A 250 -14.27 3.54 -21.76
C LEU A 250 -14.77 4.98 -21.93
N ARG A 251 -16.05 5.13 -22.28
CA ARG A 251 -16.71 6.44 -22.45
C ARG A 251 -17.64 6.72 -21.28
N PHE A 252 -17.40 7.85 -20.61
CA PHE A 252 -18.21 8.35 -19.50
C PHE A 252 -19.06 9.53 -19.97
N LYS A 253 -20.25 9.72 -19.38
CA LYS A 253 -21.09 10.90 -19.67
C LYS A 253 -20.46 12.14 -19.02
N GLY A 254 -20.08 13.13 -19.83
CA GLY A 254 -19.44 14.37 -19.39
C GLY A 254 -18.13 14.66 -20.15
N GLY A 255 -17.40 15.69 -19.72
CA GLY A 255 -16.07 16.02 -20.24
C GLY A 255 -14.97 15.64 -19.26
N CYS A 256 -13.79 15.26 -19.77
CA CYS A 256 -12.58 15.09 -18.96
C CYS A 256 -11.65 16.29 -19.19
N ARG A 257 -11.04 16.81 -18.11
CA ARG A 257 -9.96 17.80 -18.23
C ARG A 257 -8.64 17.06 -18.45
N THR A 258 -7.77 17.59 -19.31
CA THR A 258 -6.43 17.05 -19.50
C THR A 258 -5.67 17.02 -18.16
N GLY A 259 -4.97 15.92 -17.89
CA GLY A 259 -4.23 15.74 -16.64
C GLY A 259 -5.07 15.27 -15.44
N LEU A 260 -6.36 14.96 -15.66
CA LEU A 260 -7.23 14.48 -14.59
C LEU A 260 -7.05 12.97 -14.37
N PHE A 261 -6.57 12.60 -13.19
CA PHE A 261 -6.50 11.20 -12.74
C PHE A 261 -7.82 10.77 -12.10
N GLY A 262 -8.27 9.55 -12.39
CA GLY A 262 -9.50 8.97 -11.86
C GLY A 262 -9.33 7.50 -11.51
N ARG A 263 -10.03 7.04 -10.47
CA ARG A 263 -10.09 5.64 -10.06
C ARG A 263 -11.36 5.01 -10.62
N ILE A 264 -11.21 3.83 -11.20
CA ILE A 264 -12.33 2.95 -11.55
C ILE A 264 -12.20 1.74 -10.61
N SER A 265 -13.30 1.38 -9.96
CA SER A 265 -13.39 0.24 -9.05
C SER A 265 -14.47 -0.71 -9.51
#